data_AF-A0A0L8HMP9-F1
#
_entry.id   AF-A0A0L8HMP9-F1
#
_cell.length_a   1.000
_cell.length_b   1.000
_cell.length_c   1.000
_cell.angle_alpha   90.00
_cell.angle_beta   90.00
_cell.angle_gamma   90.00
#
_symmetry.space_group_name_H-M   'P 1'
#
loop_
_entity.id
_entity.type
_entity.pdbx_description
1 polymer ?
#
loop_
_entity_poly.entity_id
_entity_poly.type
_entity_poly.pdbx_seq_one_letter_code
_entity_poly.pdbx_strand_id
1 'polypeptide(L)'
;TRAFLFAAGFSLAFGAMFSKTYRVHQIFTRAHSGVIRSKLLRDKQLLFIIGALLVLDISLISVWIVVDPMHQVKTNLSSQLSTDDEDVVYISQLSRCQSNHLEKWMGVMYAYKGLLLIFGVYMAWETRNVKIPALNDSRYIGMNVYNVVIMSTIVVVLSKILSDRPTLSYAIQSTFIFLSTTGTLCLMFLPKVRKTFLLIVAVIIIFIVAMIIYIIVT
;
A
#
# COMPACT_ATOMS: atom_id res chain seq x y z
N THR A 1 15.86 4.36 -0.76
CA THR A 1 15.10 4.25 0.50
C THR A 1 13.58 4.27 0.33
N ARG A 2 12.99 5.23 -0.41
CA ARG A 2 11.52 5.31 -0.59
C ARG A 2 10.88 4.05 -1.18
N ALA A 3 11.44 3.51 -2.27
CA ALA A 3 10.93 2.30 -2.93
C ALA A 3 10.87 1.09 -1.98
N PHE A 4 11.91 0.92 -1.16
CA PHE A 4 11.99 -0.16 -0.17
C PHE A 4 10.91 -0.04 0.92
N LEU A 5 10.75 1.15 1.50
CA LEU A 5 9.73 1.39 2.53
C LEU A 5 8.32 1.11 2.00
N PHE A 6 8.01 1.54 0.78
CA PHE A 6 6.70 1.25 0.17
C PHE A 6 6.52 -0.24 -0.13
N ALA A 7 7.51 -0.91 -0.71
CA ALA A 7 7.42 -2.33 -1.04
C ALA A 7 7.27 -3.21 0.21
N ALA A 8 8.13 -3.00 1.20
CA ALA A 8 8.12 -3.74 2.46
C ALA A 8 6.87 -3.44 3.29
N GLY A 9 6.47 -2.17 3.37
CA GLY A 9 5.25 -1.75 4.07
C GLY A 9 4.00 -2.39 3.47
N PHE A 10 3.90 -2.44 2.14
CA PHE A 10 2.82 -3.14 1.46
C PHE A 10 2.84 -4.65 1.77
N SER A 11 3.99 -5.32 1.65
CA SER A 11 4.08 -6.77 1.91
C SER A 11 3.77 -7.14 3.35
N LEU A 12 4.19 -6.31 4.32
CA LEU A 12 3.83 -6.50 5.72
C LEU A 12 2.33 -6.35 5.95
N ALA A 13 1.73 -5.26 5.45
CA ALA A 13 0.30 -5.00 5.63
C ALA A 13 -0.56 -6.06 4.93
N PHE A 14 -0.27 -6.33 3.66
CA PHE A 14 -0.98 -7.32 2.86
C PHE A 14 -0.75 -8.75 3.40
N GLY A 15 0.49 -9.11 3.74
CA GLY A 15 0.83 -10.40 4.33
C GLY A 15 0.13 -10.65 5.68
N ALA A 16 -0.01 -9.62 6.52
CA ALA A 16 -0.77 -9.70 7.76
C ALA A 16 -2.28 -9.89 7.53
N MET A 17 -2.86 -9.20 6.54
CA MET A 17 -4.25 -9.41 6.14
C MET A 17 -4.46 -10.82 5.60
N PHE A 18 -3.64 -11.23 4.62
CA PHE A 18 -3.65 -12.56 4.00
C PHE A 18 -3.56 -13.68 5.05
N SER A 19 -2.67 -13.52 6.02
CA SER A 19 -2.51 -14.44 7.15
C SER A 19 -3.80 -14.68 7.92
N LYS A 20 -4.57 -13.61 8.21
CA LYS A 20 -5.85 -13.74 8.89
C LYS A 20 -6.91 -14.38 8.00
N THR A 21 -7.00 -13.98 6.72
CA THR A 21 -7.96 -14.56 5.76
C THR A 21 -7.71 -16.05 5.56
N TYR A 22 -6.44 -16.45 5.43
CA TYR A 22 -6.03 -17.84 5.26
C TYR A 22 -6.37 -18.71 6.47
N ARG A 23 -6.21 -18.19 7.70
CA ARG A 23 -6.65 -18.88 8.93
C ARG A 23 -8.15 -19.16 8.92
N VAL A 24 -8.94 -18.15 8.56
CA VAL A 24 -10.41 -18.28 8.48
C VAL A 24 -10.80 -19.31 7.41
N HIS A 25 -10.24 -19.20 6.21
CA HIS A 25 -10.50 -20.14 5.12
C HIS A 25 -10.20 -21.58 5.56
N GLN A 26 -9.07 -21.79 6.22
CA GLN A 26 -8.70 -23.12 6.67
C GLN A 26 -9.60 -23.69 7.77
N ILE A 27 -10.08 -22.85 8.69
CA ILE A 27 -11.08 -23.27 9.70
C ILE A 27 -12.36 -23.72 9.00
N PHE A 28 -12.81 -22.97 7.99
CA PHE A 28 -14.01 -23.31 7.22
C PHE A 28 -13.86 -24.64 6.45
N THR A 29 -12.76 -24.82 5.71
CA THR A 29 -12.47 -26.07 4.98
C THR A 29 -12.39 -27.27 5.93
N ARG A 30 -11.81 -27.09 7.13
CA ARG A 30 -11.71 -28.14 8.15
C ARG A 30 -13.05 -28.46 8.79
N ALA A 31 -13.88 -27.46 9.08
CA ALA A 31 -15.24 -27.65 9.58
C ALA A 31 -16.10 -28.45 8.60
N HIS A 32 -15.92 -28.20 7.30
CA HIS A 32 -16.59 -28.95 6.24
C HIS A 32 -16.04 -30.38 6.07
N SER A 33 -14.75 -30.60 6.34
CA SER A 33 -14.09 -31.90 6.08
C SER A 33 -14.01 -32.83 7.30
N GLY A 34 -14.49 -32.45 8.49
CA GLY A 34 -14.58 -33.31 9.68
C GLY A 34 -13.23 -33.77 10.30
N VAL A 35 -12.09 -33.45 9.69
CA VAL A 35 -10.76 -33.88 10.17
C VAL A 35 -10.20 -32.89 11.19
N ILE A 36 -10.34 -33.22 12.47
CA ILE A 36 -9.66 -32.53 13.57
C ILE A 36 -8.23 -33.08 13.69
N ARG A 37 -7.29 -32.57 12.88
CA ARG A 37 -5.86 -32.75 13.15
C ARG A 37 -5.31 -31.58 13.97
N SER A 38 -4.60 -31.95 15.02
CA SER A 38 -4.22 -31.22 16.23
C SER A 38 -3.44 -29.91 16.02
N LYS A 39 -4.12 -28.81 16.34
CA LYS A 39 -3.82 -27.77 17.36
C LYS A 39 -2.49 -26.98 17.43
N LEU A 40 -1.39 -27.29 16.74
CA LEU A 40 -0.13 -26.56 17.03
C LEU A 40 0.89 -26.47 15.88
N LEU A 41 0.45 -26.13 14.66
CA LEU A 41 1.34 -26.17 13.48
C LEU A 41 1.36 -24.89 12.60
N ARG A 42 0.77 -23.75 12.99
CA ARG A 42 0.45 -22.72 11.97
C ARG A 42 0.57 -21.22 12.32
N ASP A 43 1.42 -20.84 13.28
CA ASP A 43 1.91 -19.45 13.39
C ASP A 43 3.21 -19.28 12.60
N LYS A 44 4.14 -20.24 12.73
CA LYS A 44 5.43 -20.25 12.02
C LYS A 44 5.27 -20.25 10.49
N GLN A 45 4.29 -20.97 9.95
CA GLN A 45 4.02 -20.99 8.50
C GLN A 45 3.54 -19.64 7.96
N LEU A 46 2.71 -18.90 8.73
CA LEU A 46 2.26 -17.56 8.35
C LEU A 46 3.41 -16.56 8.36
N LEU A 47 4.21 -16.58 9.44
CA LEU A 47 5.41 -15.75 9.55
C LEU A 47 6.43 -16.08 8.45
N PHE A 48 6.55 -17.36 8.08
CA PHE A 48 7.38 -17.79 6.97
C PHE A 48 6.89 -17.21 5.63
N ILE A 49 5.58 -17.21 5.36
CA ILE A 49 5.02 -16.59 4.14
C ILE A 49 5.31 -15.09 4.09
N ILE A 50 5.08 -14.37 5.20
CA ILE A 50 5.39 -12.92 5.28
C ILE A 50 6.89 -12.69 5.07
N GLY A 51 7.74 -13.49 5.71
CA GLY A 51 9.19 -13.45 5.55
C GLY A 51 9.63 -13.70 4.12
N ALA A 52 9.03 -14.69 3.44
CA ALA A 52 9.31 -14.98 2.04
C ALA A 52 8.93 -13.81 1.12
N LEU A 53 7.78 -13.17 1.33
CA LEU A 53 7.36 -11.97 0.58
C LEU A 53 8.33 -10.81 0.77
N LEU A 54 8.86 -10.62 1.98
CA LEU A 54 9.87 -9.60 2.27
C LEU A 54 11.22 -9.90 1.64
N VAL A 55 11.67 -11.15 1.70
CA VAL A 55 12.91 -11.57 1.03
C VAL A 55 12.80 -11.37 -0.48
N LEU A 56 11.64 -11.67 -1.07
CA LEU A 56 11.38 -11.37 -2.48
C LEU A 56 11.46 -9.87 -2.78
N ASP A 57 10.84 -9.01 -1.97
CA ASP A 57 10.95 -7.55 -2.13
C ASP A 57 12.39 -7.05 -2.05
N ILE A 58 13.14 -7.51 -1.04
CA ILE A 58 14.55 -7.17 -0.85
C ILE A 58 15.34 -7.60 -2.07
N SER A 59 15.19 -8.86 -2.49
CA SER A 59 15.94 -9.41 -3.63
C SER A 59 15.67 -8.63 -4.92
N LEU A 60 14.40 -8.31 -5.22
CA LEU A 60 14.01 -7.60 -6.43
C LEU A 60 14.57 -6.17 -6.43
N ILE A 61 14.50 -5.48 -5.30
CA ILE A 61 15.06 -4.12 -5.16
C ILE A 61 16.59 -4.15 -5.22
N SER A 62 17.24 -5.15 -4.60
CA SER A 62 18.68 -5.32 -4.67
C SER A 62 19.14 -5.55 -6.10
N VAL A 63 18.46 -6.42 -6.86
CA VAL A 63 18.76 -6.64 -8.29
C VAL A 63 18.58 -5.35 -9.07
N TRP A 64 17.51 -4.59 -8.83
CA TRP A 64 17.29 -3.30 -9.49
C TRP A 64 18.44 -2.32 -9.22
N ILE A 65 18.84 -2.14 -7.95
CA ILE A 65 19.91 -1.20 -7.59
C ILE A 65 21.27 -1.59 -8.22
N VAL A 66 21.56 -2.90 -8.30
CA VAL A 66 22.83 -3.41 -8.87
C VAL A 66 22.85 -3.31 -10.39
N VAL A 67 21.74 -3.61 -11.06
CA VAL A 67 21.69 -3.68 -12.54
C VAL A 67 21.43 -2.32 -13.17
N ASP A 68 20.60 -1.48 -12.56
CA ASP A 68 20.21 -0.17 -13.08
C ASP A 68 20.16 0.87 -11.94
N PRO A 69 21.34 1.35 -11.49
CA PRO A 69 21.43 2.28 -10.37
C PRO A 69 20.63 3.56 -10.62
N MET A 70 19.95 4.03 -9.58
CA MET A 70 19.23 5.30 -9.64
C MET A 70 20.21 6.47 -9.57
N HIS A 71 20.14 7.36 -10.56
CA HIS A 71 20.92 8.59 -10.59
C HIS A 71 19.99 9.82 -10.47
N GLN A 72 20.54 10.92 -9.96
CA GLN A 72 19.83 12.18 -9.88
C GLN A 72 19.86 12.87 -11.25
N VAL A 73 18.69 13.12 -11.81
CA VAL A 73 18.50 13.85 -13.07
C VAL A 73 17.78 15.16 -12.75
N LYS A 74 18.34 16.28 -13.20
CA LYS A 74 17.70 17.61 -13.08
C LYS A 74 16.94 17.89 -14.37
N THR A 75 15.63 18.09 -14.26
CA THR A 75 14.77 18.46 -15.38
C THR A 75 14.33 19.91 -15.21
N ASN A 76 14.55 20.75 -16.23
CA ASN A 76 14.08 22.13 -16.21
C ASN A 76 12.56 22.15 -16.41
N LEU A 77 11.83 22.76 -15.47
CA LEU A 77 10.42 23.14 -15.65
C LEU A 77 10.36 24.49 -16.39
N SER A 78 9.18 24.79 -16.96
CA SER A 78 8.91 26.00 -17.75
C SER A 78 9.57 27.24 -17.15
N SER A 79 10.31 27.98 -17.97
CA SER A 79 10.90 29.26 -17.61
C SER A 79 9.78 30.24 -17.26
N GLN A 80 9.84 30.85 -16.07
CA GLN A 80 9.07 32.05 -15.79
C GLN A 80 9.98 33.25 -15.99
N LEU A 81 9.51 34.23 -16.77
CA LEU A 81 10.15 35.55 -16.86
C LEU A 81 10.05 36.22 -15.49
N SER A 82 11.16 36.78 -15.02
CA SER A 82 11.20 37.57 -13.78
C SER A 82 10.30 38.78 -13.92
N THR A 83 9.47 39.06 -12.90
CA THR A 83 8.68 40.29 -12.87
C THR A 83 9.50 41.53 -12.46
N ASP A 84 10.72 41.33 -11.94
CA ASP A 84 11.53 42.36 -11.27
C ASP A 84 12.77 42.82 -12.07
N ASP A 85 13.26 42.01 -13.02
CA ASP A 85 14.43 42.30 -13.88
C ASP A 85 14.28 41.61 -15.25
N GLU A 86 14.23 42.38 -16.35
CA GLU A 86 14.06 41.84 -17.72
C GLU A 86 15.26 41.00 -18.21
N ASP A 87 16.44 41.15 -17.60
CA ASP A 87 17.68 40.44 -17.96
C ASP A 87 17.91 39.14 -17.18
N VAL A 88 17.04 38.79 -16.23
CA VAL A 88 17.14 37.56 -15.43
C VAL A 88 16.02 36.60 -15.81
N VAL A 89 16.32 35.32 -16.03
CA VAL A 89 15.32 34.27 -16.27
C VAL A 89 15.44 33.21 -15.19
N TYR A 90 14.39 33.06 -14.37
CA TYR A 90 14.33 31.99 -13.38
C TYR A 90 13.86 30.69 -14.03
N ILE A 91 14.78 29.73 -14.18
CA ILE A 91 14.45 28.37 -14.63
C ILE A 91 14.28 27.50 -13.39
N SER A 92 13.04 27.11 -13.12
CA SER A 92 12.75 26.18 -12.03
C SER A 92 13.31 24.79 -12.37
N GLN A 93 14.22 24.25 -11.56
CA GLN A 93 14.82 22.94 -11.80
C GLN A 93 14.21 21.91 -10.84
N LEU A 94 13.64 20.84 -11.39
CA LEU A 94 13.14 19.73 -10.60
C LEU A 94 14.15 18.58 -10.63
N SER A 95 14.64 18.22 -9.46
CA SER A 95 15.53 17.08 -9.29
C SER A 95 14.74 15.79 -9.06
N ARG A 96 14.86 14.82 -9.97
CA ARG A 96 14.23 13.49 -9.85
C ARG A 96 15.28 12.39 -9.75
N CYS A 97 14.95 11.30 -9.07
CA CYS A 97 15.72 10.07 -9.15
C CYS A 97 15.18 9.25 -10.32
N GLN A 98 16.01 8.97 -11.33
CA GLN A 98 15.64 8.23 -12.53
C GLN A 98 16.70 7.16 -12.80
N SER A 99 16.28 6.02 -13.35
CA SER A 99 17.18 5.01 -13.92
C SER A 99 16.84 4.82 -15.40
N ASN A 100 17.73 4.18 -16.15
CA ASN A 100 17.58 4.07 -17.60
C ASN A 100 16.32 3.28 -18.00
N HIS A 101 15.93 2.32 -17.16
CA HIS A 101 14.79 1.44 -17.39
C HIS A 101 13.75 1.50 -16.27
N LEU A 102 13.56 2.69 -15.66
CA LEU A 102 12.65 2.91 -14.53
C LEU A 102 11.24 2.35 -14.77
N GLU A 103 10.65 2.59 -15.95
CA GLU A 103 9.29 2.11 -16.23
C GLU A 103 9.18 0.58 -16.28
N LYS A 104 10.22 -0.10 -16.78
CA LYS A 104 10.25 -1.56 -16.84
C LYS A 104 10.33 -2.16 -15.43
N TRP A 105 11.24 -1.64 -14.59
CA TRP A 105 11.38 -2.09 -13.21
C TRP A 105 10.14 -1.83 -12.37
N MET A 106 9.53 -0.65 -12.52
CA MET A 106 8.26 -0.32 -11.86
C MET A 106 7.12 -1.22 -12.35
N GLY A 107 7.08 -1.52 -13.65
CA GLY A 107 6.12 -2.46 -14.23
C GLY A 107 6.22 -3.87 -13.64
N VAL A 108 7.43 -4.41 -13.49
CA VAL A 108 7.67 -5.71 -12.86
C VAL A 108 7.20 -5.71 -11.40
N MET A 109 7.52 -4.66 -10.63
CA MET A 109 7.04 -4.54 -9.25
C MET A 109 5.52 -4.47 -9.17
N TYR A 110 4.88 -3.65 -10.01
CA TYR A 110 3.42 -3.54 -10.03
C TYR A 110 2.74 -4.83 -10.45
N ALA A 111 3.29 -5.57 -11.42
CA ALA A 111 2.77 -6.87 -11.82
C ALA A 111 2.83 -7.88 -10.66
N TYR A 112 3.99 -7.98 -9.98
CA TYR A 112 4.15 -8.84 -8.81
C TYR A 112 3.16 -8.49 -7.68
N LYS A 113 3.03 -7.20 -7.33
CA LYS A 113 2.09 -6.75 -6.30
C LYS A 113 0.63 -6.93 -6.72
N GLY A 114 0.33 -6.75 -8.01
CA GLY A 114 -0.99 -6.98 -8.60
C GLY A 114 -1.41 -8.45 -8.53
N LEU A 115 -0.49 -9.39 -8.80
CA LEU A 115 -0.75 -10.82 -8.64
C LEU A 115 -1.08 -11.18 -7.18
N LEU A 116 -0.37 -10.60 -6.21
CA LEU A 116 -0.70 -10.76 -4.79
C LEU A 116 -2.10 -10.25 -4.48
N LEU A 117 -2.48 -9.08 -5.00
CA LEU A 117 -3.82 -8.52 -4.82
C LEU A 117 -4.91 -9.42 -5.40
N ILE A 118 -4.72 -9.93 -6.62
CA ILE A 118 -5.65 -10.88 -7.27
C ILE A 118 -5.84 -12.12 -6.40
N PHE A 119 -4.75 -12.68 -5.89
CA PHE A 119 -4.81 -13.83 -4.99
C PHE A 119 -5.54 -13.50 -3.67
N GLY A 120 -5.33 -12.30 -3.13
CA GLY A 120 -6.07 -11.80 -1.97
C GLY A 120 -7.58 -11.71 -2.23
N VAL A 121 -7.99 -11.18 -3.38
CA VAL A 121 -9.40 -11.08 -3.79
C VAL A 121 -10.01 -12.47 -3.96
N TYR A 122 -9.29 -13.39 -4.59
CA TYR A 122 -9.73 -14.78 -4.75
C TYR A 122 -10.02 -15.43 -3.39
N MET A 123 -9.10 -15.33 -2.43
CA MET A 123 -9.36 -15.86 -1.09
C MET A 123 -10.52 -15.16 -0.37
N ALA A 124 -10.63 -13.83 -0.52
CA ALA A 124 -11.74 -13.08 0.05
C ALA A 124 -13.09 -13.56 -0.51
N TRP A 125 -13.15 -13.82 -1.82
CA TRP A 125 -14.33 -14.34 -2.51
C TRP A 125 -14.77 -15.69 -1.95
N GLU A 126 -13.84 -16.65 -1.83
CA GLU A 126 -14.11 -17.97 -1.26
C GLU A 126 -14.67 -17.89 0.16
N THR A 127 -14.22 -16.91 0.97
CA THR A 127 -14.70 -16.73 2.35
C THR A 127 -16.02 -15.97 2.49
N ARG A 128 -16.59 -15.40 1.41
CA ARG A 128 -17.76 -14.51 1.47
C ARG A 128 -19.06 -15.18 1.91
N ASN A 129 -19.26 -16.44 1.53
CA ASN A 129 -20.53 -17.14 1.73
C ASN A 129 -20.67 -17.80 3.12
N VAL A 130 -19.67 -17.64 4.00
CA VAL A 130 -19.67 -18.22 5.34
C VAL A 130 -20.45 -17.32 6.31
N LYS A 131 -21.77 -17.53 6.40
CA LYS A 131 -22.65 -16.78 7.31
C LYS A 131 -22.81 -17.51 8.66
N ILE A 132 -21.73 -17.56 9.44
CA ILE A 132 -21.79 -18.06 10.84
C ILE A 132 -21.67 -16.82 11.75
N PRO A 133 -22.61 -16.57 12.69
CA PRO A 133 -22.61 -15.35 13.52
C PRO A 133 -21.35 -15.20 14.40
N ALA A 134 -20.69 -16.31 14.76
CA ALA A 134 -19.39 -16.30 15.43
C ALA A 134 -18.19 -15.93 14.53
N LEU A 135 -18.40 -15.79 13.21
CA LEU A 135 -17.36 -15.58 12.19
C LEU A 135 -17.55 -14.27 11.40
N ASN A 136 -18.38 -13.33 11.89
CA ASN A 136 -18.62 -12.03 11.25
C ASN A 136 -17.33 -11.20 11.07
N ASP A 137 -16.26 -11.52 11.81
CA ASP A 137 -14.89 -10.99 11.66
C ASP A 137 -14.33 -11.22 10.23
N SER A 138 -14.72 -12.33 9.58
CA SER A 138 -14.30 -12.65 8.21
C SER A 138 -14.84 -11.70 7.14
N ARG A 139 -16.04 -11.14 7.36
CA ARG A 139 -16.66 -10.17 6.45
C ARG A 139 -15.89 -8.86 6.40
N TYR A 140 -15.41 -8.38 7.55
CA TYR A 140 -14.57 -7.19 7.65
C TYR A 140 -13.20 -7.39 6.98
N ILE A 141 -12.64 -8.60 7.07
CA ILE A 141 -11.40 -8.96 6.35
C ILE A 141 -11.63 -8.90 4.83
N GLY A 142 -12.75 -9.41 4.32
CA GLY A 142 -13.10 -9.29 2.91
C GLY A 142 -13.25 -7.83 2.46
N MET A 143 -13.95 -6.99 3.24
CA MET A 143 -14.07 -5.55 2.99
C MET A 143 -12.71 -4.83 2.97
N ASN A 144 -11.77 -5.24 3.84
CA ASN A 144 -10.41 -4.72 3.84
C ASN A 144 -9.64 -5.04 2.56
N VAL A 145 -9.76 -6.27 2.04
CA VAL A 145 -9.12 -6.64 0.78
C VAL A 145 -9.63 -5.75 -0.37
N TYR A 146 -10.95 -5.52 -0.45
CA TYR A 146 -11.52 -4.61 -1.46
C TYR A 146 -11.03 -3.17 -1.29
N ASN A 147 -10.99 -2.64 -0.06
CA ASN A 147 -10.47 -1.30 0.23
C ASN A 147 -9.03 -1.13 -0.27
N VAL A 148 -8.15 -2.09 0.03
CA VAL A 148 -6.75 -2.03 -0.39
C VAL A 148 -6.60 -2.11 -1.91
N VAL A 149 -7.34 -2.99 -2.58
CA VAL A 149 -7.29 -3.16 -4.05
C VAL A 149 -7.75 -1.88 -4.77
N ILE A 150 -8.88 -1.30 -4.36
CA ILE A 150 -9.42 -0.09 -4.97
C ILE A 150 -8.47 1.09 -4.76
N MET A 151 -8.04 1.33 -3.51
CA MET A 151 -7.18 2.45 -3.19
C MET A 151 -5.79 2.34 -3.85
N SER A 152 -5.20 1.14 -3.89
CA SER A 152 -3.91 0.94 -4.57
C SER A 152 -3.99 1.14 -6.08
N THR A 153 -5.09 0.71 -6.72
CA THR A 153 -5.33 0.95 -8.15
C THR A 153 -5.44 2.44 -8.45
N ILE A 154 -6.21 3.17 -7.64
CA ILE A 154 -6.36 4.63 -7.76
C ILE A 154 -5.01 5.34 -7.62
N VAL A 155 -4.23 4.97 -6.59
CA VAL A 155 -2.89 5.54 -6.34
C VAL A 155 -1.98 5.35 -7.55
N VAL A 156 -1.94 4.15 -8.14
CA VAL A 156 -1.07 3.88 -9.31
C VAL A 156 -1.49 4.71 -10.52
N VAL A 157 -2.79 4.78 -10.81
CA VAL A 157 -3.32 5.57 -11.94
C VAL A 157 -3.02 7.06 -11.76
N LEU A 158 -3.32 7.61 -10.58
CA LEU A 158 -3.05 9.01 -10.25
C LEU A 158 -1.55 9.33 -10.30
N SER A 159 -0.69 8.40 -9.89
CA SER A 159 0.77 8.58 -9.95
C SER A 159 1.30 8.76 -11.37
N LYS A 160 0.65 8.13 -12.36
CA LYS A 160 1.03 8.29 -13.78
C LYS A 160 0.46 9.57 -14.37
N ILE A 161 -0.80 9.89 -14.07
CA ILE A 161 -1.47 11.11 -14.57
C ILE A 161 -0.80 12.38 -14.04
N LEU A 162 -0.44 12.41 -12.75
CA LEU A 162 0.11 13.60 -12.07
C LEU A 162 1.65 13.65 -12.10
N SER A 163 2.28 12.93 -13.02
CA SER A 163 3.75 12.83 -13.09
C SER A 163 4.45 14.17 -13.37
N ASP A 164 3.73 15.17 -13.90
CA ASP A 164 4.25 16.53 -14.16
C ASP A 164 4.19 17.45 -12.93
N ARG A 165 3.35 17.14 -11.94
CA ARG A 165 3.14 17.96 -10.73
C ARG A 165 3.52 17.17 -9.47
N PRO A 166 4.81 17.08 -9.12
CA PRO A 166 5.32 16.17 -8.08
C PRO A 166 4.76 16.47 -6.69
N THR A 167 4.57 17.74 -6.33
CA THR A 167 4.01 18.15 -5.03
C THR A 167 2.57 17.69 -4.87
N LEU A 168 1.75 17.92 -5.90
CA LEU A 168 0.35 17.49 -5.95
C LEU A 168 0.24 15.95 -5.95
N SER A 169 1.06 15.29 -6.77
CA SER A 169 1.13 13.82 -6.82
C SER A 169 1.48 13.24 -5.46
N TYR A 170 2.47 13.80 -4.77
CA TYR A 170 2.88 13.33 -3.45
C TYR A 170 1.77 13.53 -2.40
N ALA A 171 1.17 14.72 -2.36
CA ALA A 171 0.08 15.03 -1.44
C ALA A 171 -1.08 14.02 -1.62
N ILE A 172 -1.58 13.87 -2.84
CA ILE A 172 -2.69 12.96 -3.16
C ILE A 172 -2.35 11.50 -2.82
N GLN A 173 -1.18 11.00 -3.24
CA GLN A 173 -0.76 9.62 -2.94
C GLN A 173 -0.71 9.38 -1.42
N SER A 174 -0.14 10.32 -0.66
CA SER A 174 -0.05 10.19 0.79
C SER A 174 -1.42 10.15 1.45
N THR A 175 -2.39 10.95 0.97
CA THR A 175 -3.78 10.94 1.45
C THR A 175 -4.43 9.58 1.23
N PHE A 176 -4.35 9.04 0.01
CA PHE A 176 -4.97 7.76 -0.32
C PHE A 176 -4.36 6.59 0.47
N ILE A 177 -3.04 6.59 0.65
CA ILE A 177 -2.35 5.59 1.48
C ILE A 177 -2.79 5.71 2.94
N PHE A 178 -2.89 6.93 3.45
CA PHE A 178 -3.34 7.18 4.82
C PHE A 178 -4.80 6.77 5.04
N LEU A 179 -5.70 7.11 4.12
CA LEU A 179 -7.10 6.68 4.17
C LEU A 179 -7.23 5.16 4.07
N SER A 180 -6.46 4.52 3.19
CA SER A 180 -6.48 3.06 3.01
C SER A 180 -5.98 2.32 4.26
N THR A 181 -4.83 2.73 4.80
CA THR A 181 -4.26 2.13 6.03
C THR A 181 -5.18 2.34 7.22
N THR A 182 -5.77 3.53 7.34
CA THR A 182 -6.72 3.81 8.41
C THR A 182 -8.01 3.03 8.27
N GLY A 183 -8.61 2.98 7.07
CA GLY A 183 -9.80 2.17 6.81
C GLY A 183 -9.56 0.69 7.17
N THR A 184 -8.37 0.18 6.81
CA THR A 184 -7.94 -1.18 7.16
C THR A 184 -7.88 -1.41 8.67
N LEU A 185 -7.25 -0.49 9.42
CA LEU A 185 -7.16 -0.56 10.88
C LEU A 185 -8.53 -0.44 11.54
N CYS A 186 -9.35 0.52 11.12
CA CYS A 186 -10.71 0.72 11.61
C CYS A 186 -11.53 -0.56 11.44
N LEU A 187 -11.65 -1.10 10.23
CA LEU A 187 -12.43 -2.32 9.97
C LEU A 187 -11.93 -3.55 10.74
N MET A 188 -10.62 -3.63 11.02
CA MET A 188 -9.99 -4.75 11.71
C MET A 188 -10.11 -4.68 13.25
N PHE A 189 -10.19 -3.47 13.84
CA PHE A 189 -10.17 -3.26 15.29
C PHE A 189 -11.47 -2.67 15.88
N LEU A 190 -12.29 -1.96 15.09
CA LEU A 190 -13.60 -1.44 15.51
C LEU A 190 -14.51 -2.48 16.18
N PRO A 191 -14.72 -3.68 15.60
CA PRO A 191 -15.62 -4.65 16.22
C PRO A 191 -15.09 -5.18 17.57
N LYS A 192 -13.82 -4.94 17.90
CA LYS A 192 -13.15 -5.48 19.09
C LYS A 192 -12.86 -4.44 20.17
N VAL A 193 -12.62 -3.17 19.82
CA VAL A 193 -12.16 -2.16 20.79
C VAL A 193 -12.74 -0.78 20.50
N ARG A 194 -13.80 -0.41 21.25
CA ARG A 194 -14.47 0.90 21.16
C ARG A 194 -13.55 2.09 21.48
N LYS A 195 -12.49 1.88 22.29
CA LYS A 195 -11.52 2.92 22.69
C LYS A 195 -10.41 3.18 21.67
N THR A 196 -9.91 2.16 20.97
CA THR A 196 -8.86 2.31 19.95
C THR A 196 -9.35 3.11 18.73
N PHE A 197 -10.64 3.04 18.43
CA PHE A 197 -11.28 3.82 17.38
C PHE A 197 -11.12 5.33 17.56
N LEU A 198 -11.22 5.84 18.79
CA LEU A 198 -11.15 7.28 19.09
C LEU A 198 -9.74 7.85 18.88
N LEU A 199 -8.70 7.06 19.21
CA LEU A 199 -7.30 7.43 18.97
C LEU A 199 -6.96 7.44 17.47
N ILE A 200 -7.47 6.46 16.71
CA ILE A 200 -7.27 6.38 15.26
C ILE A 200 -7.98 7.56 14.56
N VAL A 201 -9.23 7.86 14.93
CA VAL A 201 -9.97 9.01 14.39
C VAL A 201 -9.28 10.32 14.74
N ALA A 202 -8.71 10.47 15.94
CA ALA A 202 -7.93 11.65 16.31
C ALA A 202 -6.67 11.80 15.42
N VAL A 203 -5.93 10.72 15.17
CA VAL A 203 -4.76 10.74 14.27
C VAL A 203 -5.16 11.08 12.83
N ILE A 204 -6.32 10.59 12.35
CA ILE A 204 -6.87 10.96 11.04
C ILE A 204 -7.13 12.46 10.95
N ILE A 205 -7.86 13.00 11.92
CA ILE A 205 -8.22 14.42 11.92
C ILE A 205 -6.96 15.27 11.95
N ILE A 206 -5.98 14.92 12.80
CA ILE A 206 -4.70 15.64 12.89
C ILE A 206 -3.95 15.59 11.56
N PHE A 207 -3.85 14.42 10.91
CA PHE A 207 -3.12 14.28 9.66
C PHE A 207 -3.82 14.99 8.49
N ILE A 208 -5.15 14.90 8.40
CA ILE A 208 -5.94 15.62 7.38
C ILE A 208 -5.80 17.13 7.59
N VAL A 209 -5.90 17.63 8.82
CA VAL A 209 -5.74 19.05 9.14
C VAL A 209 -4.33 19.54 8.79
N ALA A 210 -3.28 18.78 9.16
CA ALA A 210 -1.91 19.13 8.81
C ALA A 210 -1.66 19.17 7.30
N MET A 211 -2.32 18.28 6.54
CA MET A 211 -2.21 18.23 5.09
C MET A 211 -2.99 19.35 4.39
N ILE A 212 -4.18 19.70 4.89
CA ILE A 212 -4.94 20.87 4.41
C ILE A 212 -4.11 22.13 4.63
N ILE A 213 -3.48 22.27 5.80
CA ILE A 213 -2.58 23.38 6.08
C ILE A 213 -1.40 23.38 5.09
N TYR A 214 -0.76 22.23 4.84
CA TYR A 214 0.35 22.12 3.89
C TYR A 214 -0.06 22.51 2.46
N ILE A 215 -1.23 22.08 2.00
CA ILE A 215 -1.75 22.41 0.66
C ILE A 215 -2.16 23.88 0.55
N ILE A 216 -2.68 24.50 1.62
CA ILE A 216 -3.02 25.93 1.63
C ILE A 216 -1.75 26.80 1.66
N VAL A 217 -0.68 26.32 2.28
CA VAL A 217 0.58 27.06 2.47
C VAL A 217 1.56 26.92 1.29
N THR A 218 1.37 25.93 0.40
CA THR A 218 2.23 25.67 -0.77
C THR A 218 1.55 26.07 -2.07
#